data_AF-C6PY27-F1
#
_entry.id   AF-C6PY27-F1
#
_cell.length_a   1.000
_cell.length_b   1.000
_cell.length_c   1.000
_cell.angle_alpha   90.00
_cell.angle_beta   90.00
_cell.angle_gamma   90.00
#
_symmetry.space_group_name_H-M   'P 1'
#
loop_
_entity.id
_entity.type
_entity.pdbx_description
1 polymer ?
#
loop_
_entity_poly.entity_id
_entity_poly.type
_entity_poly.pdbx_seq_one_letter_code
_entity_poly.pdbx_strand_id
1 'polypeptide(L)'
;MINSCTLCGLCKEACPSSLNVKDIIQETRESMVEKEKMPVSAHDFALKDMEFSNSNYFSMVKNQPGYEKVKYMFYPGCQLPASSPEYIDKIYKYLMSNIEEGVGIMLGCCGAPADWAGRQDLMQKNIEDIREKWNSMGKPTFILACSSCCSIFEKYMPDISFISLWEVMQEKGIPADNKEKENLVLNVHDACTTRYNKKIQDSIRNIADSLGHKVEELKFSKEKTKCCGYGGLVYFANKEQAKEFAKDRIEEGNLDYLVYCSMCKDLFIDEGKRTFHILDLIYSDDLEKAALRKMPTLSSRHENRMLVKRKLLKEIWNEEVNDLTKDYNLKLTIPDDVQNQMEDRLILIEDVKKAVDNAERNKERFFNPQNSHYLCRFRITNVTYWVEYEKNEDEILVKSVYSHRMEVVEE
;
A
#
# COMPACT_ATOMS: atom_id res chain seq x y z
N MET A 1 9.43 -2.53 -21.69
CA MET A 1 10.31 -3.62 -21.17
C MET A 1 10.88 -3.28 -19.80
N ILE A 2 11.64 -2.19 -19.60
CA ILE A 2 12.22 -1.89 -18.27
C ILE A 2 11.17 -1.64 -17.18
N ASN A 3 10.06 -0.99 -17.51
CA ASN A 3 8.92 -0.72 -16.62
C ASN A 3 7.84 -1.81 -16.66
N SER A 4 8.16 -2.94 -17.29
CA SER A 4 7.27 -4.09 -17.47
C SER A 4 7.60 -5.25 -16.52
N CYS A 5 8.76 -5.18 -15.87
CA CYS A 5 9.25 -6.20 -14.95
C CYS A 5 8.77 -5.92 -13.52
N THR A 6 8.19 -6.93 -12.88
CA THR A 6 7.69 -6.85 -11.50
C THR A 6 8.76 -7.00 -10.43
N LEU A 7 10.02 -7.22 -10.83
CA LEU A 7 11.15 -7.52 -9.95
C LEU A 7 10.88 -8.70 -8.98
N CYS A 8 9.98 -9.62 -9.35
CA CYS A 8 9.52 -10.72 -8.49
C CYS A 8 10.52 -11.88 -8.36
N GLY A 9 11.59 -11.87 -9.17
CA GLY A 9 12.68 -12.87 -9.12
C GLY A 9 12.33 -14.26 -9.68
N LEU A 10 11.11 -14.49 -10.18
CA LEU A 10 10.71 -15.82 -10.70
C LEU A 10 11.60 -16.30 -11.86
N CYS A 11 12.11 -15.37 -12.67
CA CYS A 11 13.02 -15.68 -13.78
C CYS A 11 14.23 -16.52 -13.35
N LYS A 12 14.80 -16.24 -12.16
CA LYS A 12 15.95 -16.98 -11.62
C LYS A 12 15.57 -18.43 -11.32
N GLU A 13 14.40 -18.64 -10.72
CA GLU A 13 13.90 -19.97 -10.32
C GLU A 13 13.42 -20.81 -11.50
N ALA A 14 12.90 -20.15 -12.55
CA ALA A 14 12.42 -20.82 -13.74
C ALA A 14 13.54 -21.11 -14.76
N CYS A 15 14.68 -20.41 -14.69
CA CYS A 15 15.75 -20.53 -15.67
C CYS A 15 16.67 -21.72 -15.37
N PRO A 16 16.86 -22.67 -16.31
CA PRO A 16 17.80 -23.79 -16.13
C PRO A 16 19.26 -23.34 -15.90
N SER A 17 19.61 -22.15 -16.38
CA SER A 17 20.93 -21.54 -16.22
C SER A 17 21.00 -20.52 -15.07
N SER A 18 19.95 -20.41 -14.26
CA SER A 18 19.86 -19.47 -13.11
C SER A 18 20.07 -18.00 -13.47
N LEU A 19 19.69 -17.58 -14.69
CA LEU A 19 19.81 -16.18 -15.11
C LEU A 19 18.88 -15.29 -14.28
N ASN A 20 19.47 -14.36 -13.53
CA ASN A 20 18.71 -13.43 -12.70
C ASN A 20 18.39 -12.13 -13.44
N VAL A 21 17.35 -12.15 -14.28
CA VAL A 21 16.90 -10.96 -15.03
C VAL A 21 16.45 -9.84 -14.09
N LYS A 22 15.99 -10.15 -12.87
CA LYS A 22 15.62 -9.14 -11.87
C LYS A 22 16.77 -8.18 -11.60
N ASP A 23 17.97 -8.68 -11.37
CA ASP A 23 19.13 -7.86 -10.99
C ASP A 23 19.58 -6.99 -12.16
N ILE A 24 19.61 -7.55 -13.38
CA ILE A 24 19.94 -6.81 -14.61
C ILE A 24 18.97 -5.64 -14.82
N ILE A 25 17.66 -5.87 -14.63
CA ILE A 25 16.64 -4.83 -14.74
C ILE A 25 16.82 -3.79 -13.63
N GLN A 26 17.10 -4.21 -12.40
CA GLN A 26 17.32 -3.29 -11.27
C GLN A 26 18.50 -2.36 -11.53
N GLU A 27 19.67 -2.92 -11.89
CA GLU A 27 20.88 -2.14 -12.24
C GLU A 27 20.61 -1.20 -13.42
N THR A 28 19.85 -1.66 -14.42
CA THR A 28 19.48 -0.83 -15.56
C THR A 28 18.59 0.34 -15.14
N ARG A 29 17.61 0.12 -14.25
CA ARG A 29 16.76 1.20 -13.73
C ARG A 29 17.58 2.26 -12.98
N GLU A 30 18.49 1.82 -12.13
CA GLU A 30 19.40 2.69 -11.38
C GLU A 30 20.28 3.52 -12.33
N SER A 31 20.90 2.87 -13.33
CA SER A 31 21.72 3.59 -14.32
C SER A 31 20.90 4.57 -15.17
N MET A 32 19.66 4.24 -15.50
CA MET A 32 18.76 5.14 -16.22
C MET A 32 18.34 6.34 -15.37
N VAL A 33 18.14 6.16 -14.07
CA VAL A 33 17.88 7.27 -13.13
C VAL A 33 19.10 8.18 -13.06
N GLU A 34 20.28 7.62 -12.82
CA GLU A 34 21.55 8.37 -12.69
C GLU A 34 21.86 9.19 -13.94
N LYS A 35 21.57 8.64 -15.13
CA LYS A 35 21.80 9.30 -16.43
C LYS A 35 20.64 10.19 -16.89
N GLU A 36 19.63 10.40 -16.03
CA GLU A 36 18.43 11.19 -16.33
C GLU A 36 17.68 10.71 -17.60
N LYS A 37 17.70 9.38 -17.83
CA LYS A 37 17.01 8.70 -18.94
C LYS A 37 15.74 7.97 -18.52
N MET A 38 15.54 7.73 -17.23
CA MET A 38 14.31 7.13 -16.72
C MET A 38 13.13 8.11 -16.91
N PRO A 39 12.05 7.73 -17.62
CA PRO A 39 10.88 8.59 -17.75
C PRO A 39 10.32 8.93 -16.37
N VAL A 40 10.32 10.22 -16.01
CA VAL A 40 9.87 10.71 -14.70
C VAL A 40 8.46 10.20 -14.38
N SER A 41 7.57 10.19 -15.38
CA SER A 41 6.17 9.76 -15.23
C SER A 41 5.97 8.31 -14.84
N ALA A 42 6.94 7.42 -15.09
CA ALA A 42 6.77 5.99 -14.87
C ALA A 42 6.58 5.62 -13.39
N HIS A 43 7.27 6.33 -12.49
CA HIS A 43 7.30 6.01 -11.05
C HIS A 43 6.81 7.17 -10.16
N ASP A 44 6.54 8.35 -10.74
CA ASP A 44 6.21 9.60 -10.03
C ASP A 44 5.12 9.43 -8.97
N PHE A 45 3.97 8.82 -9.33
CA PHE A 45 2.87 8.64 -8.39
C PHE A 45 3.27 7.76 -7.19
N ALA A 46 3.95 6.64 -7.43
CA ALA A 46 4.36 5.73 -6.37
C ALA A 46 5.39 6.36 -5.42
N LEU A 47 6.28 7.21 -5.95
CA LEU A 47 7.24 7.96 -5.14
C LEU A 47 6.55 9.06 -4.32
N LYS A 48 5.55 9.76 -4.88
CA LYS A 48 4.71 10.71 -4.14
C LYS A 48 3.87 10.04 -3.05
N ASP A 49 3.34 8.85 -3.32
CA ASP A 49 2.60 8.06 -2.32
C ASP A 49 3.51 7.58 -1.18
N MET A 50 4.76 7.23 -1.49
CA MET A 50 5.79 6.94 -0.50
C MET A 50 6.13 8.17 0.33
N GLU A 51 6.31 9.33 -0.30
CA GLU A 51 6.54 10.61 0.39
C GLU A 51 5.39 10.94 1.34
N PHE A 52 4.14 10.83 0.89
CA PHE A 52 2.96 10.99 1.74
C PHE A 52 2.99 10.03 2.93
N SER A 53 3.32 8.74 2.71
CA SER A 53 3.43 7.75 3.80
C SER A 53 4.45 8.14 4.87
N ASN A 54 5.51 8.82 4.48
CA ASN A 54 6.59 9.20 5.39
C ASN A 54 6.41 10.61 5.98
N SER A 55 5.42 11.35 5.50
CA SER A 55 5.08 12.68 6.00
C SER A 55 4.37 12.65 7.35
N ASN A 56 4.19 13.82 7.95
CA ASN A 56 3.44 13.98 9.20
C ASN A 56 1.96 13.54 9.11
N TYR A 57 1.40 13.36 7.92
CA TYR A 57 0.03 12.85 7.75
C TYR A 57 -0.11 11.39 8.23
N PHE A 58 0.91 10.55 8.07
CA PHE A 58 0.86 9.13 8.42
C PHE A 58 2.01 8.66 9.32
N SER A 59 3.23 9.14 9.10
CA SER A 59 4.40 8.69 9.85
C SER A 59 4.28 9.02 11.34
N MET A 60 4.67 8.05 12.17
CA MET A 60 4.62 8.13 13.63
C MET A 60 5.56 7.09 14.24
N VAL A 61 6.13 7.39 15.40
CA VAL A 61 6.80 6.42 16.27
C VAL A 61 6.40 6.68 17.72
N LYS A 62 5.96 5.64 18.45
CA LYS A 62 5.52 5.73 19.85
C LYS A 62 5.84 4.44 20.62
N ASN A 63 6.16 4.58 21.90
CA ASN A 63 6.21 3.45 22.84
C ASN A 63 4.79 3.05 23.26
N GLN A 64 4.60 1.79 23.65
CA GLN A 64 3.43 1.35 24.39
C GLN A 64 3.25 2.21 25.66
N PRO A 65 2.03 2.67 25.98
CA PRO A 65 1.75 3.33 27.26
C PRO A 65 2.22 2.48 28.44
N GLY A 66 2.90 3.11 29.40
CA GLY A 66 3.48 2.42 30.56
C GLY A 66 4.90 1.88 30.36
N TYR A 67 5.47 1.98 29.15
CA TYR A 67 6.84 1.53 28.85
C TYR A 67 7.72 2.70 28.41
N GLU A 68 8.83 2.92 29.12
CA GLU A 68 9.88 3.86 28.70
C GLU A 68 10.73 3.27 27.55
N LYS A 69 10.88 1.95 27.52
CA LYS A 69 11.58 1.19 26.48
C LYS A 69 10.75 -0.04 26.13
N VAL A 70 10.75 -0.39 24.86
CA VAL A 70 10.03 -1.54 24.32
C VAL A 70 11.02 -2.53 23.72
N LYS A 71 10.78 -3.83 23.88
CA LYS A 71 11.61 -4.87 23.24
C LYS A 71 11.26 -5.03 21.76
N TYR A 72 10.00 -4.77 21.40
CA TYR A 72 9.50 -4.94 20.04
C TYR A 72 8.93 -3.65 19.45
N MET A 73 8.95 -3.54 18.13
CA MET A 73 8.37 -2.44 17.37
C MET A 73 7.45 -2.99 16.27
N PHE A 74 6.15 -2.82 16.44
CA PHE A 74 5.20 -3.17 15.40
C PHE A 74 5.29 -2.19 14.23
N TYR A 75 5.49 -2.73 13.03
CA TYR A 75 5.56 -1.97 11.79
C TYR A 75 4.64 -2.61 10.74
N PRO A 76 3.42 -2.07 10.56
CA PRO A 76 2.44 -2.64 9.62
C PRO A 76 2.81 -2.38 8.16
N GLY A 77 3.79 -1.52 7.89
CA GLY A 77 4.04 -0.94 6.57
C GLY A 77 2.97 0.08 6.19
N CYS A 78 2.99 0.53 4.92
CA CYS A 78 2.08 1.56 4.43
C CYS A 78 0.84 1.01 3.71
N GLN A 79 0.94 -0.14 3.04
CA GLN A 79 -0.15 -0.68 2.22
C GLN A 79 -1.25 -1.39 3.03
N LEU A 80 -0.89 -2.03 4.14
CA LEU A 80 -1.87 -2.65 5.04
C LEU A 80 -2.83 -1.60 5.66
N PRO A 81 -2.35 -0.50 6.27
CA PRO A 81 -3.25 0.56 6.76
C PRO A 81 -3.99 1.30 5.64
N ALA A 82 -3.48 1.29 4.41
CA ALA A 82 -4.17 1.87 3.26
C ALA A 82 -5.35 1.00 2.76
N SER A 83 -5.19 -0.32 2.75
CA SER A 83 -6.17 -1.30 2.24
C SER A 83 -7.13 -1.82 3.31
N SER A 84 -6.64 -2.03 4.54
CA SER A 84 -7.39 -2.64 5.66
C SER A 84 -7.15 -1.89 6.98
N PRO A 85 -7.49 -0.59 7.05
CA PRO A 85 -7.23 0.24 8.24
C PRO A 85 -7.84 -0.32 9.54
N GLU A 86 -8.98 -1.00 9.44
CA GLU A 86 -9.76 -1.53 10.57
C GLU A 86 -9.04 -2.64 11.36
N TYR A 87 -7.99 -3.25 10.80
CA TYR A 87 -7.25 -4.32 11.48
C TYR A 87 -6.05 -3.79 12.28
N ILE A 88 -5.60 -2.56 12.04
CA ILE A 88 -4.34 -2.07 12.63
C ILE A 88 -4.43 -1.94 14.15
N ASP A 89 -5.51 -1.35 14.67
CA ASP A 89 -5.68 -1.23 16.12
C ASP A 89 -5.95 -2.57 16.78
N LYS A 90 -6.67 -3.49 16.11
CA LYS A 90 -6.88 -4.86 16.59
C LYS A 90 -5.55 -5.61 16.73
N ILE A 91 -4.69 -5.55 15.72
CA ILE A 91 -3.35 -6.17 15.75
C ILE A 91 -2.50 -5.56 16.86
N TYR A 92 -2.46 -4.23 16.96
CA TYR A 92 -1.61 -3.58 17.95
C TYR A 92 -2.08 -3.86 19.38
N LYS A 93 -3.39 -3.83 19.65
CA LYS A 93 -3.97 -4.23 20.94
C LYS A 93 -3.63 -5.69 21.27
N TYR A 94 -3.75 -6.60 20.30
CA TYR A 94 -3.34 -7.99 20.47
C TYR A 94 -1.86 -8.12 20.86
N LEU A 95 -0.96 -7.42 20.16
CA LEU A 95 0.48 -7.47 20.45
C LEU A 95 0.80 -6.92 21.86
N MET A 96 0.19 -5.78 22.24
CA MET A 96 0.37 -5.20 23.57
C MET A 96 -0.10 -6.14 24.69
N SER A 97 -1.15 -6.93 24.46
CA SER A 97 -1.69 -7.87 25.45
C SER A 97 -0.93 -9.20 25.53
N ASN A 98 -0.16 -9.57 24.50
CA ASN A 98 0.50 -10.89 24.40
C ASN A 98 2.03 -10.81 24.50
N ILE A 99 2.60 -9.63 24.64
CA ILE A 99 4.05 -9.40 24.76
C ILE A 99 4.31 -8.50 25.97
N GLU A 100 4.77 -9.13 27.06
CA GLU A 100 5.01 -8.45 28.35
C GLU A 100 6.20 -7.48 28.30
N GLU A 101 7.15 -7.68 27.39
CA GLU A 101 8.35 -6.83 27.28
C GLU A 101 8.11 -5.49 26.55
N GLY A 102 6.85 -5.19 26.20
CA GLY A 102 6.43 -3.94 25.59
C GLY A 102 6.61 -3.90 24.07
N VAL A 103 5.62 -3.31 23.39
CA VAL A 103 5.55 -3.22 21.93
C VAL A 103 5.28 -1.79 21.51
N GLY A 104 6.30 -1.11 20.98
CA GLY A 104 6.10 0.19 20.32
C GLY A 104 5.41 0.03 18.97
N ILE A 105 4.98 1.14 18.37
CA ILE A 105 4.50 1.17 16.98
C ILE A 105 5.25 2.22 16.17
N MET A 106 5.59 1.86 14.94
CA MET A 106 6.14 2.76 13.94
C MET A 106 5.32 2.65 12.64
N LEU A 107 4.78 3.79 12.19
CA LEU A 107 4.06 3.93 10.94
C LEU A 107 4.94 4.63 9.91
N GLY A 108 4.94 4.14 8.68
CA GLY A 108 5.71 4.69 7.57
C GLY A 108 5.80 3.72 6.39
N CYS A 109 6.49 4.12 5.33
CA CYS A 109 6.86 3.26 4.20
C CYS A 109 8.28 2.73 4.36
N CYS A 110 8.51 1.47 3.99
CA CYS A 110 9.84 0.86 4.07
C CYS A 110 10.80 1.33 2.96
N GLY A 111 10.31 2.07 1.96
CA GLY A 111 11.10 2.52 0.81
C GLY A 111 11.03 1.61 -0.41
N ALA A 112 10.22 0.54 -0.40
CA ALA A 112 10.09 -0.37 -1.55
C ALA A 112 9.84 0.34 -2.90
N PRO A 113 9.00 1.40 -3.00
CA PRO A 113 8.86 2.16 -4.25
C PRO A 113 10.15 2.82 -4.73
N ALA A 114 11.00 3.32 -3.82
CA ALA A 114 12.29 3.92 -4.17
C ALA A 114 13.26 2.88 -4.76
N ASP A 115 13.37 1.72 -4.10
CA ASP A 115 14.16 0.58 -4.59
C ASP A 115 13.68 0.17 -5.98
N TRP A 116 12.39 -0.11 -6.14
CA TRP A 116 11.83 -0.54 -7.42
C TRP A 116 11.99 0.52 -8.52
N ALA A 117 11.96 1.81 -8.18
CA ALA A 117 12.15 2.89 -9.14
C ALA A 117 13.61 3.08 -9.58
N GLY A 118 14.58 2.44 -8.90
CA GLY A 118 16.01 2.72 -9.06
C GLY A 118 16.47 4.04 -8.42
N ARG A 119 15.66 4.60 -7.51
CA ARG A 119 15.94 5.87 -6.80
C ARG A 119 16.73 5.61 -5.52
N GLN A 120 17.99 5.23 -5.67
CA GLN A 120 18.88 4.92 -4.53
C GLN A 120 19.06 6.12 -3.59
N ASP A 121 18.97 7.35 -4.10
CA ASP A 121 18.97 8.58 -3.31
C ASP A 121 17.79 8.63 -2.33
N LEU A 122 16.58 8.32 -2.79
CA LEU A 122 15.38 8.28 -1.95
C LEU A 122 15.39 7.06 -1.01
N MET A 123 15.91 5.93 -1.48
CA MET A 123 16.03 4.72 -0.68
C MET A 123 16.98 4.94 0.52
N GLN A 124 18.15 5.53 0.27
CA GLN A 124 19.13 5.81 1.33
C GLN A 124 18.57 6.77 2.38
N LYS A 125 17.91 7.86 1.95
CA LYS A 125 17.23 8.79 2.87
C LYS A 125 16.17 8.08 3.73
N ASN A 126 15.42 7.15 3.15
CA ASN A 126 14.41 6.38 3.89
C ASN A 126 15.04 5.43 4.92
N ILE A 127 16.17 4.79 4.58
CA ILE A 127 16.91 3.92 5.50
C ILE A 127 17.44 4.73 6.69
N GLU A 128 17.99 5.91 6.43
CA GLU A 128 18.50 6.81 7.47
C GLU A 128 17.37 7.22 8.44
N ASP A 129 16.21 7.64 7.93
CA ASP A 129 15.05 7.99 8.75
C ASP A 129 14.56 6.81 9.62
N ILE A 130 14.45 5.60 9.05
CA ILE A 130 14.09 4.40 9.81
C ILE A 130 15.14 4.10 10.89
N ARG A 131 16.44 4.20 10.56
CA ARG A 131 17.53 3.95 11.51
C ARG A 131 17.57 4.97 12.63
N GLU A 132 17.35 6.24 12.35
CA GLU A 132 17.28 7.29 13.36
C GLU A 132 16.16 7.01 14.36
N LYS A 133 14.95 6.71 13.87
CA LYS A 133 13.80 6.33 14.71
C LYS A 133 14.05 5.03 15.46
N TRP A 134 14.66 4.02 14.84
CA TRP A 134 15.00 2.76 15.50
C TRP A 134 16.01 2.95 16.64
N ASN A 135 17.05 3.75 16.40
CA ASN A 135 18.06 4.10 17.39
C ASN A 135 17.44 4.88 18.56
N SER A 136 16.57 5.86 18.29
CA SER A 136 15.91 6.66 19.33
C SER A 136 14.98 5.82 20.22
N MET A 137 14.47 4.70 19.69
CA MET A 137 13.62 3.76 20.43
C MET A 137 14.40 2.66 21.16
N GLY A 138 15.74 2.73 21.18
CA GLY A 138 16.58 1.76 21.89
C GLY A 138 16.79 0.45 21.15
N LYS A 139 16.71 0.47 19.81
CA LYS A 139 16.96 -0.67 18.92
C LYS A 139 16.07 -1.91 19.16
N PRO A 140 14.73 -1.78 19.22
CA PRO A 140 13.83 -2.91 19.37
C PRO A 140 13.87 -3.87 18.16
N THR A 141 13.42 -5.11 18.37
CA THR A 141 13.18 -6.06 17.27
C THR A 141 11.88 -5.69 16.55
N PHE A 142 11.91 -5.57 15.23
CA PHE A 142 10.71 -5.23 14.47
C PHE A 142 9.74 -6.42 14.34
N ILE A 143 8.44 -6.17 14.48
CA ILE A 143 7.37 -7.09 14.10
C ILE A 143 6.77 -6.60 12.78
N LEU A 144 7.04 -7.31 11.69
CA LEU A 144 6.63 -6.88 10.34
C LEU A 144 5.38 -7.63 9.87
N ALA A 145 4.36 -6.90 9.42
CA ALA A 145 3.14 -7.49 8.84
C ALA A 145 3.08 -7.45 7.31
N CYS A 146 4.09 -6.89 6.64
CA CYS A 146 4.10 -6.73 5.18
C CYS A 146 5.27 -7.47 4.54
N SER A 147 4.97 -8.36 3.59
CA SER A 147 5.97 -9.17 2.87
C SER A 147 7.03 -8.32 2.15
N SER A 148 6.67 -7.13 1.64
CA SER A 148 7.65 -6.24 0.99
C SER A 148 8.53 -5.54 2.02
N CYS A 149 8.01 -5.25 3.22
CA CYS A 149 8.83 -4.72 4.31
C CYS A 149 9.89 -5.74 4.73
N CYS A 150 9.53 -7.03 4.89
CA CYS A 150 10.51 -8.08 5.20
C CYS A 150 11.66 -8.10 4.19
N SER A 151 11.35 -8.14 2.89
CA SER A 151 12.38 -8.17 1.84
C SER A 151 13.25 -6.92 1.82
N ILE A 152 12.69 -5.74 2.12
CA ILE A 152 13.47 -4.49 2.17
C ILE A 152 14.38 -4.45 3.41
N PHE A 153 13.88 -4.89 4.57
CA PHE A 153 14.70 -4.97 5.79
C PHE A 153 15.84 -5.97 5.59
N GLU A 154 15.59 -7.16 5.03
CA GLU A 154 16.63 -8.15 4.70
C GLU A 154 17.70 -7.60 3.75
N LYS A 155 17.29 -6.85 2.71
CA LYS A 155 18.20 -6.32 1.69
C LYS A 155 19.03 -5.14 2.18
N TYR A 156 18.41 -4.20 2.90
CA TYR A 156 18.99 -2.89 3.16
C TYR A 156 19.32 -2.61 4.64
N MET A 157 18.73 -3.35 5.56
CA MET A 157 18.90 -3.16 7.01
C MET A 157 19.13 -4.51 7.71
N PRO A 158 20.10 -5.34 7.27
CA PRO A 158 20.34 -6.67 7.85
C PRO A 158 20.79 -6.63 9.32
N ASP A 159 21.22 -5.45 9.80
CA ASP A 159 21.56 -5.19 11.20
C ASP A 159 20.32 -5.05 12.11
N ILE A 160 19.14 -4.77 11.53
CA ILE A 160 17.89 -4.66 12.27
C ILE A 160 17.21 -6.02 12.33
N SER A 161 17.15 -6.59 13.54
CA SER A 161 16.42 -7.84 13.78
C SER A 161 14.92 -7.64 13.57
N PHE A 162 14.28 -8.59 12.90
CA PHE A 162 12.83 -8.62 12.77
C PHE A 162 12.26 -10.04 12.84
N ILE A 163 10.97 -10.12 13.17
CA ILE A 163 10.12 -11.31 13.11
C ILE A 163 8.82 -10.93 12.38
N SER A 164 8.21 -11.85 11.65
CA SER A 164 6.91 -11.56 11.03
C SER A 164 5.77 -11.59 12.06
N LEU A 165 4.71 -10.82 11.81
CA LEU A 165 3.47 -10.88 12.60
C LEU A 165 2.90 -12.31 12.64
N TRP A 166 3.06 -13.05 11.55
CA TRP A 166 2.53 -14.41 11.41
C TRP A 166 3.26 -15.41 12.32
N GLU A 167 4.58 -15.29 12.42
CA GLU A 167 5.36 -16.08 13.37
C GLU A 167 4.98 -15.74 14.81
N VAL A 168 4.78 -14.45 15.13
CA VAL A 168 4.33 -14.03 16.47
C VAL A 168 2.96 -14.63 16.81
N MET A 169 2.00 -14.56 15.89
CA MET A 169 0.66 -15.13 16.09
C MET A 169 0.70 -16.67 16.22
N GLN A 170 1.60 -17.33 15.51
CA GLN A 170 1.79 -18.78 15.64
C GLN A 170 2.38 -19.15 17.01
N GLU A 171 3.33 -18.36 17.53
CA GLU A 171 3.98 -18.64 18.83
C GLU A 171 3.09 -18.27 20.02
N LYS A 172 2.43 -17.09 19.97
CA LYS A 172 1.66 -16.53 21.08
C LYS A 172 0.18 -16.91 21.06
N GLY A 173 -0.30 -17.52 19.99
CA GLY A 173 -1.70 -17.89 19.78
C GLY A 173 -2.47 -16.84 19.00
N ILE A 174 -3.43 -17.27 18.20
CA ILE A 174 -4.19 -16.43 17.28
C ILE A 174 -5.37 -15.79 18.05
N PRO A 175 -5.65 -14.48 17.89
CA PRO A 175 -6.78 -13.82 18.51
C PRO A 175 -8.09 -14.14 17.77
N ALA A 176 -8.49 -15.41 17.82
CA ALA A 176 -9.74 -15.90 17.27
C ALA A 176 -10.69 -16.23 18.44
N ASP A 177 -11.39 -15.22 18.95
CA ASP A 177 -12.46 -15.42 19.92
C ASP A 177 -13.54 -16.31 19.29
N ASN A 178 -13.87 -17.46 19.90
CA ASN A 178 -15.04 -18.35 19.70
C ASN A 178 -15.93 -18.13 18.44
N LYS A 179 -15.35 -17.93 17.26
CA LYS A 179 -16.10 -17.81 16.01
C LYS A 179 -16.56 -19.20 15.60
N GLU A 180 -17.78 -19.28 15.07
CA GLU A 180 -18.21 -20.50 14.39
C GLU A 180 -17.20 -20.81 13.28
N LYS A 181 -16.62 -22.01 13.33
CA LYS A 181 -15.59 -22.41 12.39
C LYS A 181 -16.25 -22.69 11.04
N GLU A 182 -16.11 -21.78 10.10
CA GLU A 182 -16.39 -22.07 8.70
C GLU A 182 -15.24 -22.90 8.12
N ASN A 183 -15.54 -24.10 7.62
CA ASN A 183 -14.53 -25.00 7.07
C ASN A 183 -14.27 -24.71 5.58
N LEU A 184 -13.77 -23.51 5.27
CA LEU A 184 -13.39 -23.12 3.90
C LEU A 184 -12.22 -23.97 3.38
N VAL A 185 -12.21 -24.24 2.08
CA VAL A 185 -11.07 -24.80 1.35
C VAL A 185 -10.52 -23.72 0.42
N LEU A 186 -9.29 -23.27 0.67
CA LEU A 186 -8.71 -22.08 0.05
C LEU A 186 -7.44 -22.41 -0.73
N ASN A 187 -7.23 -21.76 -1.87
CA ASN A 187 -5.95 -21.80 -2.56
C ASN A 187 -4.99 -20.75 -2.00
N VAL A 188 -3.86 -21.16 -1.43
CA VAL A 188 -2.86 -20.21 -0.92
C VAL A 188 -2.02 -19.63 -2.05
N HIS A 189 -1.86 -18.30 -2.01
CA HIS A 189 -0.92 -17.57 -2.85
C HIS A 189 0.19 -16.96 -1.99
N ASP A 190 1.40 -17.48 -2.15
CA ASP A 190 2.59 -16.95 -1.50
C ASP A 190 3.06 -15.65 -2.17
N ALA A 191 3.31 -14.62 -1.36
CA ALA A 191 3.83 -13.35 -1.85
C ALA A 191 5.25 -13.52 -2.40
N CYS A 192 5.51 -12.96 -3.58
CA CYS A 192 6.80 -13.14 -4.25
C CYS A 192 8.00 -12.53 -3.50
N THR A 193 7.79 -11.55 -2.63
CA THR A 193 8.86 -10.94 -1.81
C THR A 193 9.25 -11.78 -0.59
N THR A 194 8.47 -12.81 -0.24
CA THR A 194 8.77 -13.78 0.82
C THR A 194 8.98 -15.18 0.24
N ARG A 195 9.38 -15.27 -1.03
CA ARG A 195 9.59 -16.51 -1.80
C ARG A 195 10.46 -17.54 -1.08
N TYR A 196 11.51 -17.09 -0.40
CA TYR A 196 12.46 -17.96 0.31
C TYR A 196 12.25 -17.97 1.84
N ASN A 197 11.22 -17.27 2.34
CA ASN A 197 10.94 -17.21 3.77
C ASN A 197 9.95 -18.32 4.15
N LYS A 198 10.47 -19.54 4.33
CA LYS A 198 9.67 -20.73 4.66
C LYS A 198 8.90 -20.58 5.97
N LYS A 199 9.47 -19.88 6.96
CA LYS A 199 8.80 -19.63 8.24
C LYS A 199 7.50 -18.87 8.05
N ILE A 200 7.53 -17.75 7.31
CA ILE A 200 6.32 -16.99 6.97
C ILE A 200 5.32 -17.88 6.23
N GLN A 201 5.77 -18.62 5.21
CA GLN A 201 4.90 -19.48 4.40
C GLN A 201 4.19 -20.55 5.26
N ASP A 202 4.93 -21.19 6.15
CA ASP A 202 4.42 -22.22 7.04
C ASP A 202 3.50 -21.60 8.11
N SER A 203 3.83 -20.42 8.66
CA SER A 203 2.97 -19.72 9.61
C SER A 203 1.59 -19.40 9.03
N ILE A 204 1.51 -18.95 7.78
CA ILE A 204 0.22 -18.67 7.14
C ILE A 204 -0.65 -19.93 7.03
N ARG A 205 -0.04 -21.05 6.66
CA ARG A 205 -0.75 -22.34 6.54
C ARG A 205 -1.21 -22.84 7.91
N ASN A 206 -0.34 -22.78 8.91
CA ASN A 206 -0.64 -23.20 10.28
C ASN A 206 -1.72 -22.32 10.94
N ILE A 207 -1.72 -21.02 10.66
CA ILE A 207 -2.75 -20.10 11.14
C ILE A 207 -4.10 -20.47 10.51
N ALA A 208 -4.15 -20.66 9.19
CA ALA A 208 -5.38 -21.06 8.50
C ALA A 208 -5.92 -22.40 9.03
N ASP A 209 -5.06 -23.40 9.24
CA ASP A 209 -5.42 -24.70 9.80
C ASP A 209 -5.95 -24.59 11.24
N SER A 210 -5.29 -23.79 12.08
CA SER A 210 -5.72 -23.53 13.47
C SER A 210 -7.11 -22.85 13.54
N LEU A 211 -7.43 -22.04 12.54
CA LEU A 211 -8.76 -21.41 12.38
C LEU A 211 -9.82 -22.39 11.83
N GLY A 212 -9.43 -23.60 11.41
CA GLY A 212 -10.33 -24.62 10.87
C GLY A 212 -10.46 -24.62 9.34
N HIS A 213 -9.63 -23.85 8.63
CA HIS A 213 -9.66 -23.79 7.18
C HIS A 213 -8.63 -24.75 6.57
N LYS A 214 -9.01 -25.39 5.46
CA LYS A 214 -8.08 -26.22 4.68
C LYS A 214 -7.40 -25.37 3.61
N VAL A 215 -6.09 -25.49 3.52
CA VAL A 215 -5.30 -24.84 2.47
C VAL A 215 -4.86 -25.84 1.41
N GLU A 216 -5.07 -25.50 0.15
CA GLU A 216 -4.58 -26.23 -1.01
C GLU A 216 -3.56 -25.38 -1.78
N GLU A 217 -2.47 -26.00 -2.21
CA GLU A 217 -1.41 -25.32 -2.92
C GLU A 217 -1.80 -25.06 -4.38
N LEU A 218 -1.49 -23.86 -4.87
CA LEU A 218 -1.50 -23.58 -6.30
C LEU A 218 -0.32 -24.30 -6.98
N LYS A 219 -0.45 -24.58 -8.29
CA LYS A 219 0.60 -25.26 -9.08
C LYS A 219 1.96 -24.57 -8.97
N PHE A 220 1.96 -23.25 -8.99
CA PHE A 220 3.10 -22.36 -8.82
C PHE A 220 2.98 -21.67 -7.46
N SER A 221 3.47 -22.36 -6.42
CA SER A 221 3.48 -21.89 -5.03
C SER A 221 4.91 -21.79 -4.48
N LYS A 222 5.09 -21.20 -3.30
CA LYS A 222 6.39 -21.05 -2.60
C LYS A 222 7.48 -20.47 -3.52
N GLU A 223 8.60 -21.18 -3.67
CA GLU A 223 9.74 -20.79 -4.51
C GLU A 223 9.36 -20.57 -5.98
N LYS A 224 8.25 -21.14 -6.45
CA LYS A 224 7.76 -20.99 -7.82
C LYS A 224 6.61 -19.99 -7.97
N THR A 225 6.23 -19.29 -6.90
CA THR A 225 5.08 -18.35 -6.93
C THR A 225 5.20 -17.32 -8.05
N LYS A 226 4.11 -17.10 -8.78
CA LYS A 226 4.01 -16.03 -9.78
C LYS A 226 3.65 -14.70 -9.11
N CYS A 227 4.00 -13.58 -9.74
CA CYS A 227 3.67 -12.26 -9.21
C CYS A 227 2.19 -11.89 -9.45
N CYS A 228 1.58 -11.11 -8.56
CA CYS A 228 0.26 -10.52 -8.78
C CYS A 228 0.25 -9.32 -9.75
N GLY A 229 1.42 -8.76 -10.10
CA GLY A 229 1.53 -7.59 -10.98
C GLY A 229 1.80 -6.26 -10.29
N TYR A 230 1.74 -6.20 -8.96
CA TYR A 230 1.95 -4.93 -8.23
C TYR A 230 3.42 -4.49 -8.13
N GLY A 231 4.31 -5.44 -7.79
CA GLY A 231 5.72 -5.19 -7.52
C GLY A 231 6.47 -4.60 -8.72
N GLY A 232 7.65 -4.02 -8.46
CA GLY A 232 8.44 -3.38 -9.52
C GLY A 232 7.75 -2.17 -10.15
N LEU A 233 6.71 -1.64 -9.50
CA LEU A 233 5.90 -0.51 -9.96
C LEU A 233 5.17 -0.73 -11.29
N VAL A 234 5.02 -1.97 -11.74
CA VAL A 234 4.30 -2.30 -12.99
C VAL A 234 2.85 -1.83 -12.92
N TYR A 235 2.20 -1.94 -11.76
CA TYR A 235 0.86 -1.39 -11.54
C TYR A 235 0.73 0.11 -11.90
N PHE A 236 1.77 0.91 -11.66
CA PHE A 236 1.75 2.34 -11.95
C PHE A 236 2.27 2.66 -13.37
N ALA A 237 3.28 1.92 -13.82
CA ALA A 237 3.98 2.21 -15.06
C ALA A 237 3.42 1.51 -16.30
N ASN A 238 2.73 0.37 -16.12
CA ASN A 238 2.13 -0.44 -17.18
C ASN A 238 0.90 -1.21 -16.68
N LYS A 239 -0.23 -0.51 -16.53
CA LYS A 239 -1.49 -1.04 -15.98
C LYS A 239 -2.02 -2.26 -16.73
N GLU A 240 -1.99 -2.25 -18.05
CA GLU A 240 -2.47 -3.38 -18.86
C GLU A 240 -1.72 -4.67 -18.51
N GLN A 241 -0.40 -4.59 -18.41
CA GLN A 241 0.41 -5.74 -18.03
C GLN A 241 0.23 -6.16 -16.57
N ALA A 242 0.00 -5.20 -15.65
CA ALA A 242 -0.35 -5.54 -14.27
C ALA A 242 -1.64 -6.36 -14.20
N LYS A 243 -2.65 -6.00 -15.00
CA LYS A 243 -3.91 -6.77 -15.14
C LYS A 243 -3.66 -8.15 -15.73
N GLU A 244 -2.82 -8.27 -16.76
CA GLU A 244 -2.45 -9.58 -17.33
C GLU A 244 -1.78 -10.50 -16.29
N PHE A 245 -0.89 -9.98 -15.44
CA PHE A 245 -0.30 -10.77 -14.35
C PHE A 245 -1.34 -11.24 -13.35
N ALA A 246 -2.27 -10.37 -12.95
CA ALA A 246 -3.35 -10.73 -12.03
C ALA A 246 -4.29 -11.79 -12.66
N LYS A 247 -4.68 -11.63 -13.93
CA LYS A 247 -5.50 -12.61 -14.67
C LYS A 247 -4.86 -14.00 -14.75
N ASP A 248 -3.62 -14.09 -15.24
CA ASP A 248 -2.87 -15.36 -15.28
C ASP A 248 -2.78 -16.02 -13.89
N ARG A 249 -2.71 -15.20 -12.84
CA ARG A 249 -2.62 -15.69 -11.46
C ARG A 249 -3.95 -16.22 -10.93
N ILE A 250 -5.09 -15.58 -11.22
CA ILE A 250 -6.40 -15.99 -10.72
C ILE A 250 -6.98 -17.19 -11.49
N GLU A 251 -6.53 -17.42 -12.73
CA GLU A 251 -6.92 -18.58 -13.56
C GLU A 251 -6.25 -19.90 -13.12
N GLU A 252 -5.25 -19.85 -12.23
CA GLU A 252 -4.48 -21.03 -11.84
C GLU A 252 -5.22 -21.99 -10.90
N GLY A 253 -6.19 -21.49 -10.15
CA GLY A 253 -6.98 -22.28 -9.20
C GLY A 253 -8.44 -21.85 -9.21
N ASN A 254 -9.35 -22.78 -8.94
CA ASN A 254 -10.79 -22.51 -8.98
C ASN A 254 -11.38 -22.10 -7.62
N LEU A 255 -10.66 -22.31 -6.52
CA LEU A 255 -11.13 -21.98 -5.17
C LEU A 255 -10.89 -20.50 -4.83
N ASP A 256 -11.48 -20.03 -3.74
CA ASP A 256 -11.19 -18.72 -3.16
C ASP A 256 -9.72 -18.66 -2.73
N TYR A 257 -9.10 -17.48 -2.86
CA TYR A 257 -7.67 -17.31 -2.58
C TYR A 257 -7.40 -16.89 -1.14
N LEU A 258 -6.31 -17.40 -0.56
CA LEU A 258 -5.74 -16.94 0.70
C LEU A 258 -4.39 -16.26 0.44
N VAL A 259 -4.25 -15.00 0.87
CA VAL A 259 -3.03 -14.21 0.77
C VAL A 259 -2.62 -13.61 2.11
N TYR A 260 -1.40 -13.11 2.18
CA TYR A 260 -0.85 -12.36 3.33
C TYR A 260 -0.12 -11.08 2.90
N CYS A 261 -0.42 -10.61 1.69
CA CYS A 261 0.02 -9.33 1.15
C CYS A 261 -1.23 -8.56 0.69
N SER A 262 -1.43 -7.37 1.25
CA SER A 262 -2.60 -6.53 0.95
C SER A 262 -2.74 -6.22 -0.53
N MET A 263 -1.62 -6.01 -1.24
CA MET A 263 -1.66 -5.73 -2.68
C MET A 263 -2.02 -6.95 -3.52
N CYS A 264 -1.69 -8.16 -3.07
CA CYS A 264 -2.13 -9.37 -3.76
C CYS A 264 -3.66 -9.51 -3.63
N LYS A 265 -4.22 -9.26 -2.44
CA LYS A 265 -5.68 -9.25 -2.23
C LYS A 265 -6.34 -8.22 -3.13
N ASP A 266 -5.90 -6.97 -3.06
CA ASP A 266 -6.48 -5.86 -3.81
C ASP A 266 -6.53 -6.16 -5.31
N LEU A 267 -5.43 -6.64 -5.91
CA LEU A 267 -5.35 -6.91 -7.36
C LEU A 267 -6.17 -8.14 -7.79
N PHE A 268 -6.24 -9.20 -6.98
CA PHE A 268 -7.05 -10.37 -7.34
C PHE A 268 -8.54 -10.08 -7.26
N ILE A 269 -8.99 -9.29 -6.28
CA ILE A 269 -10.39 -8.86 -6.18
C ILE A 269 -10.78 -7.97 -7.36
N ASP A 270 -9.90 -7.07 -7.79
CA ASP A 270 -10.16 -6.20 -8.95
C ASP A 270 -10.37 -7.00 -10.24
N GLU A 271 -9.67 -8.13 -10.38
CA GLU A 271 -9.87 -9.09 -11.49
C GLU A 271 -10.98 -10.12 -11.22
N GLY A 272 -11.77 -9.96 -10.15
CA GLY A 272 -12.97 -10.74 -9.89
C GLY A 272 -12.74 -12.04 -9.10
N LYS A 273 -11.56 -12.25 -8.51
CA LYS A 273 -11.27 -13.41 -7.67
C LYS A 273 -11.56 -13.11 -6.21
N ARG A 274 -12.54 -13.82 -5.64
CA ARG A 274 -12.78 -13.86 -4.19
C ARG A 274 -11.49 -14.21 -3.45
N THR A 275 -11.04 -13.31 -2.60
CA THR A 275 -9.73 -13.39 -1.97
C THR A 275 -9.76 -12.90 -0.53
N PHE A 276 -9.27 -13.74 0.37
CA PHE A 276 -9.05 -13.43 1.78
C PHE A 276 -7.60 -13.05 2.02
N HIS A 277 -7.38 -11.98 2.76
CA HIS A 277 -6.16 -11.80 3.52
C HIS A 277 -6.24 -12.69 4.77
N ILE A 278 -5.12 -13.22 5.27
CA ILE A 278 -5.09 -14.00 6.52
C ILE A 278 -5.73 -13.26 7.71
N LEU A 279 -5.62 -11.93 7.70
CA LEU A 279 -6.24 -11.05 8.70
C LEU A 279 -7.78 -11.02 8.60
N ASP A 280 -8.36 -11.26 7.43
CA ASP A 280 -9.82 -11.38 7.30
C ASP A 280 -10.31 -12.63 8.03
N LEU A 281 -9.60 -13.75 7.89
CA LEU A 281 -9.93 -15.00 8.59
C LEU A 281 -9.79 -14.86 10.12
N ILE A 282 -8.88 -14.00 10.58
CA ILE A 282 -8.68 -13.74 12.01
C ILE A 282 -9.73 -12.75 12.55
N TYR A 283 -9.94 -11.61 11.86
CA TYR A 283 -10.62 -10.45 12.44
C TYR A 283 -11.95 -10.06 11.79
N SER A 284 -12.29 -10.56 10.61
CA SER A 284 -13.56 -10.20 9.95
C SER A 284 -14.72 -10.92 10.60
N ASP A 285 -15.81 -10.20 10.82
CA ASP A 285 -17.07 -10.77 11.32
C ASP A 285 -18.00 -11.21 10.18
N ASP A 286 -17.64 -10.86 8.93
CA ASP A 286 -18.36 -11.20 7.70
C ASP A 286 -17.33 -11.64 6.65
N LEU A 287 -17.16 -12.95 6.49
CA LEU A 287 -16.19 -13.52 5.56
C LEU A 287 -16.64 -13.33 4.10
N GLU A 288 -17.94 -13.39 3.82
CA GLU A 288 -18.48 -13.16 2.48
C GLU A 288 -18.18 -11.75 1.97
N LYS A 289 -18.39 -10.74 2.82
CA LYS A 289 -18.03 -9.37 2.50
C LYS A 289 -16.52 -9.17 2.40
N ALA A 290 -15.74 -9.80 3.29
CA ALA A 290 -14.29 -9.67 3.29
C ALA A 290 -13.64 -10.22 2.02
N ALA A 291 -14.15 -11.34 1.48
CA ALA A 291 -13.68 -11.97 0.26
C ALA A 291 -13.88 -11.10 -1.00
N LEU A 292 -14.85 -10.19 -0.94
CA LEU A 292 -15.27 -9.32 -2.05
C LEU A 292 -14.91 -7.85 -1.83
N ARG A 293 -14.18 -7.52 -0.76
CA ARG A 293 -13.85 -6.13 -0.40
C ARG A 293 -12.91 -5.52 -1.43
N LYS A 294 -13.46 -4.66 -2.29
CA LYS A 294 -12.72 -3.95 -3.34
C LYS A 294 -11.56 -3.12 -2.78
N MET A 295 -10.55 -2.95 -3.63
CA MET A 295 -9.43 -2.05 -3.36
C MET A 295 -9.94 -0.62 -3.10
N PRO A 296 -9.51 0.06 -2.02
CA PRO A 296 -9.82 1.47 -1.82
C PRO A 296 -9.20 2.33 -2.91
N THR A 297 -9.90 3.41 -3.30
CA THR A 297 -9.39 4.42 -4.24
C THR A 297 -8.06 5.00 -3.78
N LEU A 298 -7.26 5.54 -4.70
CA LEU A 298 -5.98 6.19 -4.38
C LEU A 298 -6.13 7.25 -3.27
N SER A 299 -7.23 7.99 -3.30
CA SER A 299 -7.56 9.00 -2.29
C SER A 299 -7.94 8.38 -0.96
N SER A 300 -8.81 7.37 -0.96
CA SER A 300 -9.19 6.64 0.26
C SER A 300 -7.99 5.96 0.91
N ARG A 301 -6.96 5.56 0.15
CA ARG A 301 -5.71 5.01 0.70
C ARG A 301 -4.90 6.05 1.48
N HIS A 302 -4.90 7.32 1.06
CA HIS A 302 -4.31 8.44 1.81
C HIS A 302 -5.09 8.66 3.11
N GLU A 303 -6.42 8.77 3.00
CA GLU A 303 -7.33 8.97 4.12
C GLU A 303 -7.25 7.84 5.16
N ASN A 304 -7.31 6.58 4.72
CA ASN A 304 -7.23 5.41 5.59
C ASN A 304 -5.96 5.41 6.45
N ARG A 305 -4.81 5.73 5.86
CA ARG A 305 -3.54 5.88 6.59
C ARG A 305 -3.61 6.98 7.65
N MET A 306 -4.15 8.14 7.29
CA MET A 306 -4.34 9.25 8.24
C MET A 306 -5.28 8.87 9.39
N LEU A 307 -6.40 8.22 9.07
CA LEU A 307 -7.38 7.75 10.04
C LEU A 307 -6.77 6.73 11.01
N VAL A 308 -5.94 5.81 10.53
CA VAL A 308 -5.20 4.87 11.40
C VAL A 308 -4.33 5.62 12.40
N LYS A 309 -3.51 6.58 11.95
CA LYS A 309 -2.69 7.39 12.85
C LYS A 309 -3.54 8.14 13.88
N ARG A 310 -4.60 8.83 13.43
CA ARG A 310 -5.52 9.60 14.30
C ARG A 310 -6.19 8.71 15.34
N LYS A 311 -6.73 7.58 14.91
CA LYS A 311 -7.41 6.61 15.78
C LYS A 311 -6.45 6.08 16.84
N LEU A 312 -5.25 5.67 16.45
CA LEU A 312 -4.24 5.18 17.37
C LEU A 312 -3.81 6.24 18.40
N LEU A 313 -3.51 7.46 17.96
CA LEU A 313 -3.14 8.57 18.86
C LEU A 313 -4.24 8.88 19.87
N LYS A 314 -5.49 8.94 19.40
CA LYS A 314 -6.65 9.19 20.27
C LYS A 314 -6.91 8.04 21.24
N GLU A 315 -7.01 6.81 20.76
CA GLU A 315 -7.44 5.67 21.58
C GLU A 315 -6.36 5.13 22.51
N ILE A 316 -5.08 5.17 22.11
CA ILE A 316 -3.99 4.57 22.88
C ILE A 316 -3.22 5.61 23.70
N TRP A 317 -3.01 6.82 23.17
CA TRP A 317 -2.22 7.87 23.84
C TRP A 317 -3.06 9.07 24.32
N ASN A 318 -4.37 9.09 24.06
CA ASN A 318 -5.26 10.22 24.37
C ASN A 318 -4.73 11.56 23.79
N GLU A 319 -4.09 11.49 22.61
CA GLU A 319 -3.54 12.64 21.90
C GLU A 319 -4.50 13.05 20.77
N GLU A 320 -4.95 14.30 20.80
CA GLU A 320 -5.71 14.87 19.69
C GLU A 320 -4.76 15.34 18.58
N VAL A 321 -5.10 14.97 17.34
CA VAL A 321 -4.39 15.45 16.15
C VAL A 321 -5.21 16.61 15.58
N ASN A 322 -4.68 17.83 15.69
CA ASN A 322 -5.20 18.96 14.93
C ASN A 322 -5.08 18.63 13.44
N ASP A 323 -6.15 18.83 12.68
CA ASP A 323 -6.22 18.38 11.29
C ASP A 323 -5.05 18.99 10.49
N LEU A 324 -4.17 18.12 10.01
CA LEU A 324 -3.06 18.51 9.16
C LEU A 324 -3.56 18.77 7.73
N THR A 325 -4.76 18.28 7.38
CA THR A 325 -5.34 18.58 6.07
C THR A 325 -5.89 19.98 6.05
N LYS A 326 -5.56 20.71 4.97
CA LYS A 326 -6.15 22.00 4.69
C LYS A 326 -7.64 21.74 4.43
N ASP A 327 -8.51 22.23 5.30
CA ASP A 327 -9.95 22.18 5.06
C ASP A 327 -10.27 23.13 3.90
N TYR A 328 -10.40 22.55 2.71
CA TYR A 328 -10.99 23.24 1.59
C TYR A 328 -12.48 23.18 1.86
N ASN A 329 -13.09 24.28 2.33
CA ASN A 329 -14.53 24.45 2.54
C ASN A 329 -15.32 24.30 1.22
N LEU A 330 -15.19 23.14 0.57
CA LEU A 330 -15.65 22.79 -0.76
C LEU A 330 -16.31 21.42 -0.66
N LYS A 331 -17.62 21.40 -0.87
CA LYS A 331 -18.36 20.16 -1.02
C LYS A 331 -18.29 19.73 -2.49
N LEU A 332 -17.48 18.71 -2.78
CA LEU A 332 -17.34 18.14 -4.11
C LEU A 332 -18.18 16.88 -4.25
N THR A 333 -18.95 16.80 -5.33
CA THR A 333 -19.62 15.58 -5.78
C THR A 333 -18.93 15.11 -7.05
N ILE A 334 -18.46 13.85 -7.03
CA ILE A 334 -17.70 13.23 -8.13
C ILE A 334 -18.47 11.98 -8.57
N PRO A 335 -19.04 11.96 -9.80
CA PRO A 335 -19.69 10.78 -10.36
C PRO A 335 -18.74 9.57 -10.50
N ASP A 336 -19.28 8.35 -10.47
CA ASP A 336 -18.50 7.10 -10.52
C ASP A 336 -17.62 6.97 -11.77
N ASP A 337 -18.09 7.42 -12.93
CA ASP A 337 -17.33 7.42 -14.19
C ASP A 337 -16.12 8.37 -14.12
N VAL A 338 -16.28 9.54 -13.49
CA VAL A 338 -15.19 10.49 -13.24
C VAL A 338 -14.22 9.94 -12.21
N GLN A 339 -14.72 9.30 -11.14
CA GLN A 339 -13.87 8.63 -10.15
C GLN A 339 -13.01 7.54 -10.81
N ASN A 340 -13.60 6.69 -11.65
CA ASN A 340 -12.87 5.67 -12.39
C ASN A 340 -11.79 6.28 -13.29
N GLN A 341 -12.10 7.39 -13.97
CA GLN A 341 -11.11 8.13 -14.76
C GLN A 341 -9.96 8.68 -13.90
N MET A 342 -10.25 9.17 -12.69
CA MET A 342 -9.23 9.62 -11.74
C MET A 342 -8.31 8.47 -11.30
N GLU A 343 -8.87 7.31 -10.97
CA GLU A 343 -8.09 6.11 -10.63
C GLU A 343 -7.20 5.68 -11.81
N ASP A 344 -7.77 5.68 -13.02
CA ASP A 344 -7.05 5.34 -14.25
C ASP A 344 -5.89 6.29 -14.55
N ARG A 345 -6.07 7.59 -14.23
CA ARG A 345 -5.07 8.63 -14.47
C ARG A 345 -4.18 8.95 -13.28
N LEU A 346 -4.32 8.21 -12.17
CA LEU A 346 -3.56 8.40 -10.94
C LEU A 346 -3.74 9.80 -10.34
N ILE A 347 -4.98 10.29 -10.30
CA ILE A 347 -5.34 11.63 -9.81
C ILE A 347 -6.02 11.51 -8.44
N LEU A 348 -5.51 12.25 -7.44
CA LEU A 348 -6.10 12.29 -6.11
C LEU A 348 -7.23 13.32 -6.04
N ILE A 349 -8.24 13.05 -5.21
CA ILE A 349 -9.30 14.02 -4.90
C ILE A 349 -8.72 15.29 -4.26
N GLU A 350 -7.61 15.17 -3.54
CA GLU A 350 -6.89 16.30 -2.97
C GLU A 350 -6.33 17.25 -4.05
N ASP A 351 -5.89 16.70 -5.18
CA ASP A 351 -5.39 17.49 -6.30
C ASP A 351 -6.54 18.23 -6.99
N VAL A 352 -7.70 17.58 -7.14
CA VAL A 352 -8.94 18.20 -7.64
C VAL A 352 -9.40 19.31 -6.69
N LYS A 353 -9.42 19.06 -5.37
CA LYS A 353 -9.75 20.06 -4.34
C LYS A 353 -8.83 21.28 -4.42
N LYS A 354 -7.51 21.07 -4.50
CA LYS A 354 -6.52 22.16 -4.64
C LYS A 354 -6.76 22.98 -5.91
N ALA A 355 -7.03 22.32 -7.03
CA ALA A 355 -7.26 23.00 -8.31
C ALA A 355 -8.54 23.86 -8.27
N VAL A 356 -9.64 23.32 -7.74
CA VAL A 356 -10.92 24.03 -7.61
C VAL A 356 -10.83 25.16 -6.58
N ASP A 357 -10.19 24.95 -5.42
CA ASP A 357 -9.99 25.99 -4.41
C ASP A 357 -9.17 27.17 -4.94
N ASN A 358 -8.07 26.88 -5.65
CA ASN A 358 -7.27 27.91 -6.31
C ASN A 358 -8.12 28.71 -7.32
N ALA A 359 -8.87 28.00 -8.15
CA ALA A 359 -9.74 28.60 -9.15
C ALA A 359 -10.83 29.49 -8.53
N GLU A 360 -11.44 29.05 -7.42
CA GLU A 360 -12.47 29.81 -6.72
C GLU A 360 -11.91 31.07 -6.05
N ARG A 361 -10.74 30.97 -5.40
CA ARG A 361 -10.08 32.10 -4.72
C ARG A 361 -9.50 33.13 -5.69
N ASN A 362 -8.76 32.68 -6.69
CA ASN A 362 -8.00 33.55 -7.59
C ASN A 362 -8.78 33.92 -8.87
N LYS A 363 -9.95 33.31 -9.08
CA LYS A 363 -10.75 33.46 -10.31
C LYS A 363 -10.03 33.03 -11.59
N GLU A 364 -9.03 32.15 -11.46
CA GLU A 364 -8.29 31.52 -12.56
C GLU A 364 -9.10 30.36 -13.17
N ARG A 365 -10.17 30.69 -13.90
CA ARG A 365 -11.08 29.73 -14.52
C ARG A 365 -11.77 30.29 -15.76
N PHE A 366 -12.06 29.42 -16.71
CA PHE A 366 -12.90 29.70 -17.87
C PHE A 366 -14.34 29.34 -17.56
N PHE A 367 -15.30 30.14 -18.04
CA PHE A 367 -16.73 29.84 -17.95
C PHE A 367 -17.28 29.56 -19.35
N ASN A 368 -17.96 28.43 -19.52
CA ASN A 368 -18.65 28.09 -20.74
C ASN A 368 -20.16 28.42 -20.61
N PRO A 369 -20.67 29.45 -21.32
CA PRO A 369 -22.06 29.85 -21.20
C PRO A 369 -23.07 28.87 -21.82
N GLN A 370 -22.63 27.90 -22.63
CA GLN A 370 -23.53 26.94 -23.29
C GLN A 370 -24.03 25.84 -22.35
N ASN A 371 -23.19 25.43 -21.39
CA ASN A 371 -23.48 24.37 -20.42
C ASN A 371 -23.34 24.83 -18.97
N SER A 372 -22.99 26.11 -18.75
CA SER A 372 -22.74 26.69 -17.42
C SER A 372 -21.61 26.02 -16.63
N HIS A 373 -20.67 25.37 -17.32
CA HIS A 373 -19.51 24.74 -16.68
C HIS A 373 -18.36 25.74 -16.51
N TYR A 374 -17.56 25.49 -15.49
CA TYR A 374 -16.25 26.08 -15.29
C TYR A 374 -15.16 25.09 -15.67
N LEU A 375 -14.09 25.58 -16.27
CA LEU A 375 -12.86 24.83 -16.51
C LEU A 375 -11.72 25.57 -15.82
N CYS A 376 -11.08 24.92 -14.85
CA CYS A 376 -9.89 25.47 -14.21
C CYS A 376 -8.67 24.60 -14.48
N ARG A 377 -7.51 25.19 -14.22
CA ARG A 377 -6.23 24.50 -14.20
C ARG A 377 -5.45 24.86 -12.96
N PHE A 378 -4.65 23.94 -12.47
CA PHE A 378 -3.69 24.22 -11.40
C PHE A 378 -2.48 23.33 -11.50
N ARG A 379 -1.28 23.92 -11.41
CA ARG A 379 -0.02 23.18 -11.45
C ARG A 379 0.46 22.89 -10.03
N ILE A 380 0.52 21.61 -9.69
CA ILE A 380 1.06 21.12 -8.43
C ILE A 380 2.38 20.43 -8.75
N THR A 381 3.49 21.01 -8.29
CA THR A 381 4.85 20.54 -8.61
C THR A 381 5.08 20.46 -10.13
N ASN A 382 5.22 19.24 -10.68
CA ASN A 382 5.47 18.97 -12.10
C ASN A 382 4.22 18.53 -12.89
N VAL A 383 3.03 18.53 -12.29
CA VAL A 383 1.77 18.09 -12.92
C VAL A 383 0.77 19.23 -12.94
N THR A 384 0.18 19.49 -14.10
CA THR A 384 -0.94 20.41 -14.29
C THR A 384 -2.24 19.62 -14.34
N TYR A 385 -3.17 19.93 -13.45
CA TYR A 385 -4.49 19.33 -13.36
C TYR A 385 -5.51 20.27 -13.98
N TRP A 386 -6.41 19.71 -14.78
CA TRP A 386 -7.57 20.37 -15.35
C TRP A 386 -8.82 19.76 -14.75
N VAL A 387 -9.72 20.62 -14.27
CA VAL A 387 -10.98 20.21 -13.67
C VAL A 387 -12.09 20.98 -14.33
N GLU A 388 -13.00 20.25 -14.98
CA GLU A 388 -14.27 20.80 -15.43
C GLU A 388 -15.32 20.53 -14.36
N TYR A 389 -16.05 21.56 -13.95
CA TYR A 389 -17.04 21.45 -12.89
C TYR A 389 -18.22 22.39 -13.09
N GLU A 390 -19.37 22.00 -12.53
CA GLU A 390 -20.56 22.83 -12.40
C GLU A 390 -20.67 23.29 -10.96
N LYS A 391 -21.06 24.55 -10.74
CA LYS A 391 -21.20 25.15 -9.40
C LYS A 391 -22.66 25.43 -9.11
N ASN A 392 -23.18 24.81 -8.05
CA ASN A 392 -24.56 24.96 -7.57
C ASN A 392 -24.55 25.40 -6.10
N GLU A 393 -24.83 26.68 -5.85
CA GLU A 393 -24.80 27.31 -4.51
C GLU A 393 -23.51 26.98 -3.71
N ASP A 394 -23.57 25.96 -2.84
CA ASP A 394 -22.49 25.51 -1.96
C ASP A 394 -21.85 24.17 -2.37
N GLU A 395 -22.25 23.61 -3.52
CA GLU A 395 -21.81 22.31 -4.01
C GLU A 395 -21.17 22.42 -5.41
N ILE A 396 -20.08 21.67 -5.60
CA ILE A 396 -19.37 21.59 -6.87
C ILE A 396 -19.49 20.18 -7.42
N LEU A 397 -20.13 20.05 -8.58
CA LEU A 397 -20.24 18.78 -9.30
C LEU A 397 -19.12 18.69 -10.34
N VAL A 398 -18.19 17.77 -10.12
CA VAL A 398 -17.07 17.53 -11.05
C VAL A 398 -17.58 16.78 -12.28
N LYS A 399 -17.29 17.29 -13.47
CA LYS A 399 -17.74 16.74 -14.75
C LYS A 399 -16.64 15.98 -15.47
N SER A 400 -15.39 16.46 -15.40
CA SER A 400 -14.25 15.77 -16.00
C SER A 400 -12.94 16.19 -15.33
N VAL A 401 -11.98 15.27 -15.31
CA VAL A 401 -10.64 15.52 -14.75
C VAL A 401 -9.55 15.01 -15.69
N TYR A 402 -8.54 15.85 -15.91
CA TYR A 402 -7.39 15.51 -16.74
C TYR A 402 -6.11 16.04 -16.11
N SER A 403 -4.98 15.40 -16.38
CA SER A 403 -3.68 15.89 -15.96
C SER A 403 -2.63 15.68 -17.03
N HIS A 404 -1.67 16.61 -17.10
CA HIS A 404 -0.51 16.51 -17.99
C HIS A 404 0.71 17.12 -17.32
N ARG A 405 1.90 16.87 -17.89
CA ARG A 405 3.17 17.39 -17.35
C ARG A 405 3.70 18.63 -18.05
N MET A 406 3.05 19.06 -19.14
CA MET A 406 3.37 20.32 -19.82
C MET A 406 3.15 21.52 -18.90
N GLU A 407 4.05 22.49 -18.96
CA GLU A 407 3.86 23.81 -18.37
C GLU A 407 3.10 24.68 -19.38
N VAL A 408 2.08 25.40 -18.90
CA VAL A 408 1.32 26.29 -19.76
C VAL A 408 1.69 27.72 -19.39
N VAL A 409 2.57 28.29 -20.19
CA VAL A 409 3.06 29.66 -20.03
C VAL A 409 1.98 30.62 -20.54
N GLU A 410 1.61 31.62 -19.74
CA GLU A 410 0.77 32.74 -20.17
C GLU A 410 1.70 33.83 -20.72
N GLU A 411 1.42 34.33 -21.93
CA GLU A 411 2.10 35.49 -22.53
C GLU A 411 1.55 36.82 -21.99
#